data_AF-A0A9P6BL71-F1
#
_entry.id   AF-A0A9P6BL71-F1
#
_cell.length_a   1.000
_cell.length_b   1.000
_cell.length_c   1.000
_cell.angle_alpha   90.00
_cell.angle_beta   90.00
_cell.angle_gamma   90.00
#
_symmetry.space_group_name_H-M   'P 1'
#
loop_
_entity.id
_entity.type
_entity.pdbx_description
1 polymer ?
#
loop_
_entity_poly.entity_id
_entity_poly.type
_entity_poly.pdbx_seq_one_letter_code
_entity_poly.pdbx_strand_id
1 'polypeptide(L)'
;MSRHNNSTCANIDLSVEYARGAFKRVYEGTYTKGSRKGESCVSKVFISGSVYEHSYFQHEMDVVEKATEIANKYNDLELIDKRIIINQPEIWRFKFGDRQLNLVEPMIDNFEKFNSNTGWKQDRTAWGQVMQSLAHFSFHCTGGQFTLCDLQGGVYSDGVVLTDPVVMSRNQRFGPTDLGGEGIDSFFSRHVCNEYCREWWTRPARRQATFAARKGTTMIRVQTQTGRSPLSR
;
A
#
# COMPACT_ATOMS: atom_id res chain seq x y z
N MET A 1 -14.00 4.08 6.79
CA MET A 1 -13.82 2.92 7.66
C MET A 1 -12.47 2.27 7.40
N SER A 2 -11.85 1.68 8.42
CA SER A 2 -10.56 0.99 8.35
C SER A 2 -10.48 -0.09 9.43
N ARG A 3 -9.60 -1.08 9.24
CA ARG A 3 -9.42 -2.19 10.20
C ARG A 3 -8.25 -1.90 11.13
N HIS A 4 -8.55 -1.53 12.37
CA HIS A 4 -7.53 -1.13 13.35
C HIS A 4 -7.01 -2.30 14.18
N ASN A 5 -5.74 -2.21 14.60
CA ASN A 5 -5.11 -3.13 15.54
C ASN A 5 -5.73 -3.01 16.94
N ASN A 6 -5.72 -1.82 17.58
CA ASN A 6 -6.36 -1.56 18.89
C ASN A 6 -5.92 -2.53 20.02
N SER A 7 -4.75 -3.15 19.88
CA SER A 7 -4.11 -3.99 20.88
C SER A 7 -2.82 -3.34 21.37
N THR A 8 -2.24 -3.84 22.46
CA THR A 8 -1.07 -3.18 23.08
C THR A 8 0.13 -4.09 23.27
N CYS A 9 -0.06 -5.40 23.10
CA CYS A 9 1.02 -6.40 23.16
C CYS A 9 0.68 -7.57 22.23
N ALA A 10 1.71 -8.19 21.66
CA ALA A 10 1.65 -9.44 20.92
C ALA A 10 2.91 -10.27 21.20
N ASN A 11 2.80 -11.57 21.05
CA ASN A 11 3.96 -12.46 20.95
C ASN A 11 4.22 -12.74 19.47
N ILE A 12 5.45 -12.49 19.00
CA ILE A 12 5.83 -12.61 17.59
C ILE A 12 6.88 -13.72 17.49
N ASP A 13 6.65 -14.70 16.61
CA ASP A 13 7.63 -15.74 16.33
C ASP A 13 8.62 -15.27 15.26
N LEU A 14 9.82 -14.89 15.69
CA LEU A 14 10.90 -14.45 14.80
C LEU A 14 11.73 -15.61 14.23
N SER A 15 11.45 -16.85 14.62
CA SER A 15 12.22 -18.01 14.17
C SER A 15 11.83 -18.47 12.76
N VAL A 16 10.60 -18.16 12.32
CA VAL A 16 10.07 -18.53 11.01
C VAL A 16 9.56 -17.28 10.30
N GLU A 17 10.13 -17.02 9.12
CA GLU A 17 9.63 -15.96 8.24
C GLU A 17 8.39 -16.48 7.51
N TYR A 18 7.22 -15.94 7.85
CA TYR A 18 5.95 -16.29 7.23
C TYR A 18 5.90 -15.86 5.76
N ALA A 19 6.39 -14.65 5.47
CA ALA A 19 6.48 -14.14 4.10
C ALA A 19 7.60 -13.11 3.94
N ARG A 20 8.05 -12.93 2.69
CA ARG A 20 9.00 -11.90 2.30
C ARG A 20 8.43 -10.97 1.26
N GLY A 21 8.36 -9.68 1.58
CA GLY A 21 8.20 -8.62 0.59
C GLY A 21 9.55 -8.12 0.06
N ALA A 22 9.52 -7.16 -0.85
CA ALA A 22 10.75 -6.54 -1.36
C ALA A 22 11.55 -5.78 -0.26
N PHE A 23 10.88 -5.36 0.83
CA PHE A 23 11.45 -4.51 1.87
C PHE A 23 11.21 -4.99 3.29
N LYS A 24 10.23 -5.88 3.46
CA LYS A 24 9.71 -6.25 4.77
C LYS A 24 9.77 -7.77 4.89
N ARG A 25 10.34 -8.26 5.98
CA ARG A 25 10.13 -9.63 6.45
C ARG A 25 8.87 -9.63 7.28
N VAL A 26 8.03 -10.63 7.09
CA VAL A 26 6.76 -10.78 7.78
C VAL A 26 6.86 -11.98 8.70
N TYR A 27 6.55 -11.77 9.97
CA TYR A 27 6.55 -12.79 11.01
C TYR A 27 5.14 -12.92 11.58
N GLU A 28 4.74 -14.14 11.89
CA GLU A 28 3.47 -14.40 12.55
C GLU A 28 3.52 -14.11 14.04
N GLY A 29 2.36 -13.86 14.60
CA GLY A 29 2.21 -13.70 16.03
C GLY A 29 0.76 -13.74 16.49
N THR A 30 0.58 -13.56 17.79
CA THR A 30 -0.74 -13.52 18.43
C THR A 30 -0.79 -12.37 19.40
N TYR A 31 -1.87 -11.57 19.33
CA TYR A 31 -2.10 -10.49 20.30
C TYR A 31 -2.30 -11.07 21.71
N THR A 32 -1.63 -10.48 22.70
CA THR A 32 -1.67 -10.94 24.10
C THR A 32 -2.41 -9.98 25.03
N LYS A 33 -2.62 -8.72 24.63
CA LYS A 33 -3.37 -7.70 25.38
C LYS A 33 -4.11 -6.74 24.45
N GLY A 34 -5.25 -6.24 24.91
CA GLY A 34 -6.09 -5.28 24.19
C GLY A 34 -7.29 -5.95 23.53
N SER A 35 -7.96 -5.23 22.63
CA SER A 35 -9.26 -5.63 22.07
C SER A 35 -9.21 -6.90 21.21
N ARG A 36 -8.04 -7.22 20.62
CA ARG A 36 -7.84 -8.40 19.76
C ARG A 36 -7.11 -9.55 20.46
N LYS A 37 -7.07 -9.57 21.80
CA LYS A 37 -6.35 -10.62 22.54
C LYS A 37 -6.77 -12.01 22.08
N GLY A 38 -5.80 -12.83 21.67
CA GLY A 38 -6.01 -14.18 21.15
C GLY A 38 -6.14 -14.27 19.63
N GLU A 39 -6.31 -13.15 18.92
CA GLU A 39 -6.32 -13.11 17.46
C GLU A 39 -4.91 -13.13 16.87
N SER A 40 -4.78 -13.69 15.67
CA SER A 40 -3.54 -13.69 14.89
C SER A 40 -3.19 -12.30 14.37
N CYS A 41 -1.90 -11.99 14.40
CA CYS A 41 -1.34 -10.76 13.86
C CYS A 41 -0.09 -11.06 13.03
N VAL A 42 0.35 -10.08 12.26
CA VAL A 42 1.66 -10.11 11.62
C VAL A 42 2.52 -8.96 12.11
N SER A 43 3.82 -9.21 12.25
CA SER A 43 4.84 -8.21 12.48
C SER A 43 5.69 -8.07 11.23
N LYS A 44 5.70 -6.87 10.64
CA LYS A 44 6.48 -6.55 9.46
C LYS A 44 7.70 -5.75 9.87
N VAL A 45 8.87 -6.27 9.54
CA VAL A 45 10.17 -5.71 9.91
C VAL A 45 10.92 -5.32 8.64
N PHE A 46 11.38 -4.08 8.55
CA PHE A 46 12.17 -3.63 7.40
C PHE A 46 13.51 -4.38 7.32
N ILE A 47 13.92 -4.76 6.11
CA ILE A 47 15.19 -5.44 5.84
C ILE A 47 16.35 -4.44 6.02
N SER A 48 17.30 -4.78 6.91
CA SER A 48 18.52 -4.04 7.23
C SER A 48 19.32 -3.61 5.98
N GLY A 49 19.90 -2.41 6.02
CA GLY A 49 20.60 -1.76 4.88
C GLY A 49 19.76 -0.66 4.20
N SER A 50 18.48 -0.56 4.57
CA SER A 50 17.58 0.53 4.16
C SER A 50 17.75 1.71 5.13
N VAL A 51 18.83 2.48 4.97
CA VAL A 51 19.21 3.56 5.90
C VAL A 51 18.26 4.76 5.80
N TYR A 52 17.02 4.64 6.28
CA TYR A 52 16.12 5.73 6.68
C TYR A 52 15.00 5.21 7.60
N GLU A 53 15.27 4.22 8.47
CA GLU A 53 14.25 3.40 9.14
C GLU A 53 13.05 4.19 9.68
N HIS A 54 13.28 5.28 10.43
CA HIS A 54 12.19 6.10 10.97
C HIS A 54 11.33 6.82 9.93
N SER A 55 11.90 7.36 8.85
CA SER A 55 11.10 8.06 7.84
C SER A 55 10.28 7.09 7.00
N TYR A 56 10.70 5.84 6.84
CA TYR A 56 9.90 4.80 6.20
C TYR A 56 8.62 4.48 6.97
N PHE A 57 8.70 4.36 8.29
CA PHE A 57 7.51 4.17 9.12
C PHE A 57 6.54 5.35 8.94
N GLN A 58 7.05 6.59 8.95
CA GLN A 58 6.20 7.77 8.73
C GLN A 58 5.56 7.76 7.33
N HIS A 59 6.34 7.51 6.28
CA HIS A 59 5.82 7.42 4.91
C HIS A 59 4.76 6.33 4.76
N GLU A 60 4.95 5.17 5.41
CA GLU A 60 3.94 4.12 5.41
C GLU A 60 2.64 4.59 6.07
N MET A 61 2.71 5.31 7.21
CA MET A 61 1.51 5.86 7.85
C MET A 61 0.80 6.87 6.93
N ASP A 62 1.56 7.77 6.28
CA ASP A 62 1.01 8.76 5.35
C ASP A 62 0.32 8.08 4.14
N VAL A 63 0.92 7.00 3.65
CA VAL A 63 0.39 6.16 2.57
C VAL A 63 -0.90 5.46 2.99
N VAL A 64 -0.92 4.86 4.18
CA VAL A 64 -2.09 4.17 4.74
C VAL A 64 -3.24 5.16 4.98
N GLU A 65 -2.95 6.34 5.51
CA GLU A 65 -3.95 7.41 5.70
C GLU A 65 -4.57 7.82 4.36
N LYS A 66 -3.72 8.12 3.35
CA LYS A 66 -4.19 8.51 2.02
C LYS A 66 -4.98 7.41 1.33
N ALA A 67 -4.52 6.16 1.42
CA ALA A 67 -5.23 5.01 0.86
C ALA A 67 -6.60 4.82 1.54
N THR A 68 -6.68 5.04 2.86
CA THR A 68 -7.93 4.94 3.62
C THR A 68 -8.93 6.00 3.19
N GLU A 69 -8.49 7.26 3.02
CA GLU A 69 -9.33 8.34 2.51
C GLU A 69 -9.92 7.99 1.14
N ILE A 70 -9.08 7.51 0.22
CA ILE A 70 -9.49 7.16 -1.15
C ILE A 70 -10.42 5.94 -1.16
N ALA A 71 -10.12 4.90 -0.39
CA ALA A 71 -10.97 3.71 -0.29
C ALA A 71 -12.36 4.05 0.25
N ASN A 72 -12.45 4.97 1.24
CA ASN A 72 -13.73 5.45 1.75
C ASN A 72 -14.53 6.18 0.67
N LYS A 73 -13.90 7.14 -0.02
CA LYS A 73 -14.54 7.84 -1.14
C LYS A 73 -15.00 6.90 -2.25
N TYR A 74 -14.28 5.81 -2.49
CA TYR A 74 -14.69 4.79 -3.47
C TYR A 74 -15.88 3.96 -2.98
N ASN A 75 -15.89 3.57 -1.70
CA ASN A 75 -17.02 2.86 -1.09
C ASN A 75 -18.30 3.71 -1.11
N ASP A 76 -18.17 5.03 -0.94
CA ASP A 76 -19.29 5.99 -0.97
C ASP A 76 -19.92 6.14 -2.37
N LEU A 77 -19.26 5.66 -3.43
CA LEU A 77 -19.85 5.58 -4.76
C LEU A 77 -20.85 4.43 -4.92
N GLU A 78 -20.87 3.49 -3.97
CA GLU A 78 -21.78 2.33 -3.95
C GLU A 78 -21.78 1.53 -5.27
N LEU A 79 -20.60 1.43 -5.90
CA LEU A 79 -20.40 0.67 -7.15
C LEU A 79 -20.54 -0.84 -6.95
N ILE A 80 -20.34 -1.28 -5.71
CA ILE A 80 -20.43 -2.65 -5.24
C ILE A 80 -21.14 -2.64 -3.88
N ASP A 81 -21.81 -3.74 -3.55
CA ASP A 81 -22.53 -3.96 -2.29
C ASP A 81 -21.60 -4.39 -1.12
N LYS A 82 -20.29 -4.48 -1.40
CA LYS A 82 -19.24 -4.87 -0.45
C LYS A 82 -18.31 -3.71 -0.13
N ARG A 83 -17.49 -3.86 0.91
CA ARG A 83 -16.56 -2.80 1.35
C ARG A 83 -15.11 -3.12 1.05
N ILE A 84 -14.35 -2.11 0.66
CA ILE A 84 -12.90 -2.15 0.60
C ILE A 84 -12.36 -1.38 1.80
N ILE A 85 -11.60 -2.03 2.67
CA ILE A 85 -11.04 -1.40 3.88
C ILE A 85 -9.53 -1.56 3.91
N ILE A 86 -8.84 -0.58 4.48
CA ILE A 86 -7.38 -0.63 4.66
C ILE A 86 -7.08 -1.18 6.06
N ASN A 87 -6.18 -2.17 6.13
CA ASN A 87 -5.60 -2.66 7.37
C ASN A 87 -4.67 -1.59 7.92
N GLN A 88 -4.91 -1.14 9.15
CA GLN A 88 -4.16 -0.07 9.79
C GLN A 88 -3.07 -0.68 10.67
N PRO A 89 -1.79 -0.67 10.23
CA PRO A 89 -0.69 -1.08 11.08
C PRO A 89 -0.42 -0.04 12.17
N GLU A 90 0.18 -0.50 13.26
CA GLU A 90 0.73 0.35 14.30
C GLU A 90 2.24 0.13 14.41
N ILE A 91 2.99 1.21 14.69
CA ILE A 91 4.44 1.14 14.87
C ILE A 91 4.73 0.67 16.30
N TRP A 92 5.26 -0.54 16.44
CA TRP A 92 5.62 -1.11 17.72
C TRP A 92 7.15 -1.33 17.83
N ARG A 93 7.61 -1.62 19.04
CA ARG A 93 9.02 -1.88 19.35
C ARG A 93 9.16 -3.24 20.02
N PHE A 94 10.09 -4.06 19.54
CA PHE A 94 10.42 -5.31 20.24
C PHE A 94 10.96 -5.02 21.65
N LYS A 95 10.48 -5.77 22.64
CA LYS A 95 10.92 -5.61 24.04
C LYS A 95 12.33 -6.16 24.27
N PHE A 96 12.68 -7.23 23.57
CA PHE A 96 13.93 -7.97 23.70
C PHE A 96 14.70 -7.94 22.35
N GLY A 97 15.98 -8.32 22.37
CA GLY A 97 16.87 -8.23 21.20
C GLY A 97 17.26 -6.79 20.87
N ASP A 98 17.48 -6.49 19.59
CA ASP A 98 17.95 -5.18 19.10
C ASP A 98 16.91 -4.05 19.22
N ARG A 99 15.74 -4.32 19.82
CA ARG A 99 14.65 -3.36 20.04
C ARG A 99 14.24 -2.62 18.76
N GLN A 100 14.34 -3.31 17.63
CA GLN A 100 13.98 -2.80 16.31
C GLN A 100 12.49 -2.42 16.29
N LEU A 101 12.17 -1.39 15.49
CA LEU A 101 10.79 -1.04 15.20
C LEU A 101 10.17 -2.02 14.20
N ASN A 102 8.87 -2.21 14.29
CA ASN A 102 8.10 -3.04 13.38
C ASN A 102 6.70 -2.44 13.17
N LEU A 103 6.04 -2.87 12.10
CA LEU A 103 4.62 -2.59 11.85
C LEU A 103 3.81 -3.82 12.27
N VAL A 104 2.88 -3.64 13.20
CA VAL A 104 1.99 -4.72 13.66
C VAL A 104 0.58 -4.45 13.21
N GLU A 105 -0.01 -5.42 12.51
CA GLU A 105 -1.37 -5.35 12.01
C GLU A 105 -2.11 -6.69 12.16
N PRO A 106 -3.45 -6.68 12.19
CA PRO A 106 -4.24 -7.91 12.20
C PRO A 106 -3.92 -8.79 10.98
N MET A 107 -3.86 -10.11 11.19
CA MET A 107 -3.61 -11.08 10.12
C MET A 107 -4.62 -10.93 8.97
N ILE A 108 -4.16 -11.22 7.76
CA ILE A 108 -4.99 -11.28 6.56
C ILE A 108 -4.87 -12.68 5.98
N ASP A 109 -6.01 -13.32 5.79
CA ASP A 109 -6.15 -14.63 5.14
C ASP A 109 -6.53 -14.44 3.66
N ASN A 110 -6.48 -15.51 2.86
CA ASN A 110 -6.86 -15.50 1.44
C ASN A 110 -6.15 -14.41 0.63
N PHE A 111 -4.84 -14.29 0.83
CA PHE A 111 -4.05 -13.19 0.29
C PHE A 111 -3.92 -13.23 -1.24
N GLU A 112 -4.30 -12.13 -1.89
CA GLU A 112 -4.17 -11.90 -3.33
C GLU A 112 -3.48 -10.56 -3.60
N LYS A 113 -2.66 -10.52 -4.66
CA LYS A 113 -2.11 -9.27 -5.20
C LYS A 113 -2.81 -8.94 -6.50
N PHE A 114 -3.50 -7.81 -6.54
CA PHE A 114 -4.36 -7.40 -7.65
C PHE A 114 -3.63 -6.55 -8.69
N ASN A 115 -2.68 -5.72 -8.26
CA ASN A 115 -1.82 -4.97 -9.16
C ASN A 115 -0.47 -4.65 -8.52
N SER A 116 0.42 -4.02 -9.29
CA SER A 116 1.72 -3.56 -8.83
C SER A 116 1.97 -2.09 -9.16
N ASN A 117 2.96 -1.50 -8.50
CA ASN A 117 3.43 -0.15 -8.83
C ASN A 117 4.14 -0.02 -10.19
N THR A 118 4.32 -1.10 -10.95
CA THR A 118 4.86 -1.07 -12.33
C THR A 118 3.82 -1.30 -13.42
N GLY A 119 2.55 -1.42 -13.05
CA GLY A 119 1.45 -1.65 -13.98
C GLY A 119 1.19 -3.13 -14.34
N TRP A 120 1.82 -4.10 -13.65
CA TRP A 120 1.28 -5.47 -13.64
C TRP A 120 -0.10 -5.47 -12.97
N LYS A 121 -1.03 -6.26 -13.50
CA LYS A 121 -2.40 -6.39 -12.99
C LYS A 121 -2.91 -7.81 -13.14
N GLN A 122 -3.78 -8.21 -12.22
CA GLN A 122 -4.65 -9.36 -12.34
C GLN A 122 -6.10 -8.86 -12.39
N ASP A 123 -6.71 -8.86 -13.57
CA ASP A 123 -8.07 -8.33 -13.83
C ASP A 123 -9.02 -9.37 -14.43
N ARG A 124 -8.68 -10.66 -14.26
CA ARG A 124 -9.52 -11.79 -14.70
C ARG A 124 -10.62 -12.13 -13.69
N THR A 125 -10.50 -11.64 -12.46
CA THR A 125 -11.50 -11.81 -11.38
C THR A 125 -12.29 -10.53 -11.20
N ALA A 126 -13.51 -10.63 -10.66
CA ALA A 126 -14.33 -9.45 -10.35
C ALA A 126 -13.58 -8.49 -9.40
N TRP A 127 -12.96 -9.01 -8.34
CA TRP A 127 -12.13 -8.21 -7.45
C TRP A 127 -10.92 -7.59 -8.14
N GLY A 128 -10.27 -8.31 -9.06
CA GLY A 128 -9.22 -7.76 -9.89
C GLY A 128 -9.68 -6.52 -10.66
N GLN A 129 -10.86 -6.58 -11.27
CA GLN A 129 -11.47 -5.46 -12.00
C GLN A 129 -11.87 -4.30 -11.08
N VAL A 130 -12.47 -4.59 -9.92
CA VAL A 130 -12.78 -3.59 -8.89
C VAL A 130 -11.50 -2.87 -8.44
N MET A 131 -10.40 -3.60 -8.21
CA MET A 131 -9.13 -3.01 -7.78
C MET A 131 -8.48 -2.17 -8.89
N GLN A 132 -8.65 -2.55 -10.16
CA GLN A 132 -8.26 -1.67 -11.28
C GLN A 132 -9.09 -0.38 -11.30
N SER A 133 -10.39 -0.46 -11.06
CA SER A 133 -11.28 0.70 -10.97
C SER A 133 -10.94 1.59 -9.78
N LEU A 134 -10.66 1.03 -8.59
CA LEU A 134 -10.19 1.78 -7.42
C LEU A 134 -8.89 2.54 -7.72
N ALA A 135 -7.93 1.90 -8.38
CA ALA A 135 -6.70 2.55 -8.81
C ALA A 135 -6.96 3.70 -9.80
N HIS A 136 -7.83 3.53 -10.80
CA HIS A 136 -8.23 4.64 -11.69
C HIS A 136 -8.95 5.76 -10.93
N PHE A 137 -9.96 5.42 -10.11
CA PHE A 137 -10.70 6.36 -9.29
C PHE A 137 -9.79 7.23 -8.42
N SER A 138 -8.76 6.63 -7.82
CA SER A 138 -7.81 7.36 -6.98
C SER A 138 -7.14 8.53 -7.71
N PHE A 139 -6.84 8.39 -9.01
CA PHE A 139 -6.34 9.49 -9.83
C PHE A 139 -7.40 10.55 -10.06
N HIS A 140 -8.62 10.12 -10.38
CA HIS A 140 -9.71 11.04 -10.64
C HIS A 140 -10.09 11.85 -9.38
N CYS A 141 -10.37 11.19 -8.25
CA CYS A 141 -10.84 11.84 -7.03
C CYS A 141 -9.78 12.72 -6.34
N THR A 142 -8.51 12.59 -6.74
CA THR A 142 -7.40 13.42 -6.25
C THR A 142 -7.01 14.53 -7.22
N GLY A 143 -7.83 14.82 -8.25
CA GLY A 143 -7.54 15.86 -9.22
C GLY A 143 -6.29 15.55 -10.07
N GLY A 144 -6.08 14.26 -10.35
CA GLY A 144 -4.95 13.75 -11.12
C GLY A 144 -3.61 13.79 -10.39
N GLN A 145 -3.60 13.85 -9.05
CA GLN A 145 -2.37 13.96 -8.27
C GLN A 145 -1.79 12.62 -7.83
N PHE A 146 -2.65 11.65 -7.46
CA PHE A 146 -2.22 10.39 -6.86
C PHE A 146 -2.81 9.18 -7.56
N THR A 147 -2.11 8.05 -7.58
CA THR A 147 -2.66 6.78 -8.06
C THR A 147 -2.30 5.69 -7.07
N LEU A 148 -3.32 4.99 -6.55
CA LEU A 148 -3.13 3.80 -5.74
C LEU A 148 -2.63 2.64 -6.61
N CYS A 149 -1.64 1.93 -6.10
CA CYS A 149 -1.02 0.75 -6.70
C CYS A 149 -0.58 -0.21 -5.60
N ASP A 150 0.01 -1.35 -6.01
CA ASP A 150 0.33 -2.46 -5.10
C ASP A 150 -0.88 -2.83 -4.23
N LEU A 151 -2.08 -2.80 -4.81
CA LEU A 151 -3.30 -3.24 -4.14
C LEU A 151 -3.19 -4.75 -3.93
N GLN A 152 -3.13 -5.14 -2.66
CA GLN A 152 -2.96 -6.52 -2.22
C GLN A 152 -3.61 -6.70 -0.85
N GLY A 153 -4.08 -7.90 -0.56
CA GLY A 153 -4.78 -8.19 0.68
C GLY A 153 -5.71 -9.39 0.57
N GLY A 154 -6.64 -9.51 1.51
CA GLY A 154 -7.50 -10.68 1.67
C GLY A 154 -8.90 -10.43 1.17
N VAL A 155 -9.44 -11.39 0.43
CA VAL A 155 -10.85 -11.41 0.01
C VAL A 155 -11.68 -12.18 1.03
N TYR A 156 -12.74 -11.54 1.53
CA TYR A 156 -13.69 -12.06 2.50
C TYR A 156 -15.11 -12.02 1.93
N SER A 157 -16.06 -12.64 2.63
CA SER A 157 -17.47 -12.66 2.21
C SER A 157 -18.08 -11.26 2.11
N ASP A 158 -17.70 -10.38 3.03
CA ASP A 158 -18.21 -9.01 3.21
C ASP A 158 -17.37 -7.93 2.50
N GLY A 159 -16.24 -8.29 1.89
CA GLY A 159 -15.40 -7.33 1.19
C GLY A 159 -13.94 -7.72 1.04
N VAL A 160 -13.09 -6.71 0.92
CA VAL A 160 -11.64 -6.87 0.81
C VAL A 160 -10.95 -6.03 1.87
N VAL A 161 -9.98 -6.65 2.53
CA VAL A 161 -9.04 -5.94 3.40
C VAL A 161 -7.71 -5.82 2.67
N LEU A 162 -7.31 -4.58 2.37
CA LEU A 162 -6.03 -4.29 1.73
C LEU A 162 -4.94 -3.94 2.74
N THR A 163 -3.69 -4.22 2.40
CA THR A 163 -2.52 -3.88 3.22
C THR A 163 -1.34 -3.45 2.35
N ASP A 164 -0.39 -2.71 2.93
CA ASP A 164 0.81 -2.19 2.27
C ASP A 164 0.54 -1.60 0.86
N PRO A 165 -0.43 -0.68 0.69
CA PRO A 165 -0.67 -0.05 -0.60
C PRO A 165 0.52 0.84 -0.97
N VAL A 166 0.62 1.21 -2.25
CA VAL A 166 1.52 2.25 -2.73
C VAL A 166 0.70 3.42 -3.24
N VAL A 167 1.10 4.63 -2.86
CA VAL A 167 0.59 5.88 -3.46
C VAL A 167 1.65 6.40 -4.41
N MET A 168 1.39 6.34 -5.72
CA MET A 168 2.20 7.06 -6.69
C MET A 168 1.74 8.52 -6.73
N SER A 169 2.66 9.46 -6.71
CA SER A 169 2.39 10.90 -6.79
C SER A 169 3.15 11.55 -7.93
N ARG A 170 2.67 12.69 -8.45
CA ARG A 170 3.41 13.43 -9.48
C ARG A 170 4.83 13.80 -9.08
N ASN A 171 5.07 14.00 -7.78
CA ASN A 171 6.30 14.57 -7.24
C ASN A 171 7.11 13.60 -6.35
N GLN A 172 6.82 12.29 -6.41
CA GLN A 172 7.59 11.25 -5.69
C GLN A 172 7.72 11.47 -4.17
N ARG A 173 6.62 11.85 -3.50
CA ARG A 173 6.64 12.24 -2.08
C ARG A 173 6.31 11.11 -1.08
N PHE A 174 5.94 9.92 -1.54
CA PHE A 174 5.52 8.80 -0.69
C PHE A 174 6.59 7.70 -0.54
N GLY A 175 7.87 8.08 -0.63
CA GLY A 175 8.99 7.16 -0.47
C GLY A 175 9.38 6.43 -1.77
N PRO A 176 10.27 5.43 -1.72
CA PRO A 176 10.92 4.87 -2.89
C PRO A 176 10.01 3.99 -3.78
N THR A 177 8.85 3.56 -3.28
CA THR A 177 7.86 2.82 -4.07
C THR A 177 7.00 3.74 -4.92
N ASP A 178 7.02 5.05 -4.65
CA ASP A 178 6.39 6.08 -5.46
C ASP A 178 7.22 6.31 -6.73
N LEU A 179 6.83 5.66 -7.83
CA LEU A 179 7.51 5.77 -9.13
C LEU A 179 7.21 7.09 -9.86
N GLY A 180 6.53 8.04 -9.22
CA GLY A 180 6.31 9.36 -9.78
C GLY A 180 5.23 9.41 -10.86
N GLY A 181 5.23 10.52 -11.61
CA GLY A 181 4.40 10.66 -12.82
C GLY A 181 4.62 9.54 -13.85
N GLU A 182 5.83 9.01 -13.98
CA GLU A 182 6.12 7.90 -14.88
C GLU A 182 5.46 6.58 -14.44
N GLY A 183 5.35 6.36 -13.13
CA GLY A 183 4.59 5.26 -12.57
C GLY A 183 3.10 5.37 -12.89
N ILE A 184 2.54 6.58 -12.71
CA ILE A 184 1.16 6.90 -13.06
C ILE A 184 0.91 6.64 -14.55
N ASP A 185 1.74 7.21 -15.43
CA ASP A 185 1.63 7.02 -16.88
C ASP A 185 1.76 5.54 -17.26
N SER A 186 2.64 4.79 -16.58
CA SER A 186 2.83 3.35 -16.80
C SER A 186 1.62 2.52 -16.39
N PHE A 187 0.96 2.85 -15.27
CA PHE A 187 -0.32 2.24 -14.89
C PHE A 187 -1.38 2.52 -15.96
N PHE A 188 -1.57 3.79 -16.34
CA PHE A 188 -2.62 4.17 -17.29
C PHE A 188 -2.35 3.74 -18.74
N SER A 189 -1.10 3.47 -19.12
CA SER A 189 -0.76 2.86 -20.41
C SER A 189 -1.28 1.42 -20.55
N ARG A 190 -1.55 0.77 -19.41
CA ARG A 190 -1.99 -0.63 -19.34
C ARG A 190 -3.41 -0.77 -18.80
N HIS A 191 -3.95 0.27 -18.18
CA HIS A 191 -5.30 0.24 -17.64
C HIS A 191 -6.33 0.22 -18.78
N VAL A 192 -7.25 -0.73 -18.71
CA VAL A 192 -8.44 -0.79 -19.54
C VAL A 192 -9.61 -0.60 -18.60
N CYS A 193 -10.43 0.43 -18.83
CA CYS A 193 -11.61 0.65 -18.01
C CYS A 193 -12.58 -0.52 -18.14
N ASN A 194 -13.23 -0.86 -17.04
CA ASN A 194 -14.22 -1.92 -16.93
C ASN A 194 -15.55 -1.35 -16.43
N GLU A 195 -16.53 -2.22 -16.14
CA GLU A 195 -17.87 -1.83 -15.69
C GLU A 195 -17.90 -1.01 -14.38
N TYR A 196 -16.88 -1.16 -13.53
CA TYR A 196 -16.74 -0.39 -12.29
C TYR A 196 -16.10 0.97 -12.52
N CYS A 197 -15.56 1.27 -13.71
CA CYS A 197 -15.07 2.60 -14.04
C CYS A 197 -16.25 3.52 -14.42
N ARG A 198 -16.01 4.83 -14.37
CA ARG A 198 -16.93 5.81 -14.95
C ARG A 198 -16.27 6.55 -16.10
N GLU A 199 -17.04 6.78 -17.16
CA GLU A 199 -16.54 7.39 -18.40
C GLU A 199 -15.94 8.78 -18.15
N TRP A 200 -16.56 9.55 -17.26
CA TRP A 200 -16.15 10.91 -16.90
C TRP A 200 -14.94 10.96 -15.94
N TRP A 201 -14.40 9.82 -15.49
CA TRP A 201 -13.21 9.83 -14.65
C TRP A 201 -11.96 10.22 -15.43
N THR A 202 -11.29 11.25 -14.92
CA THR A 202 -10.04 11.81 -15.45
C THR A 202 -8.97 10.75 -15.65
N ARG A 203 -8.16 10.93 -16.70
CA ARG A 203 -6.96 10.13 -17.01
C ARG A 203 -5.81 11.07 -17.37
N PRO A 204 -4.54 10.67 -17.19
CA PRO A 204 -3.41 11.47 -17.64
C PRO A 204 -3.41 11.56 -19.17
N ALA A 205 -2.99 12.72 -19.70
CA ALA A 205 -2.85 12.92 -21.14
C ALA A 205 -1.79 11.97 -21.72
N ARG A 206 -0.65 11.84 -21.03
CA ARG A 206 0.41 10.88 -21.35
C ARG A 206 0.11 9.52 -20.72
N ARG A 207 0.28 8.46 -21.52
CA ARG A 207 0.02 7.06 -21.12
C ARG A 207 1.10 6.17 -21.73
N GLN A 208 2.33 6.34 -21.26
CA GLN A 208 3.50 5.63 -21.76
C GLN A 208 4.04 4.65 -20.73
N ALA A 209 4.37 3.45 -21.18
CA ALA A 209 4.98 2.41 -20.37
C ALA A 209 6.49 2.66 -20.19
N THR A 210 6.88 3.36 -19.12
CA THR A 210 8.31 3.53 -18.75
C THR A 210 8.84 2.32 -18.00
N PHE A 211 8.04 1.73 -17.12
CA PHE A 211 8.43 0.55 -16.34
C PHE A 211 7.93 -0.74 -17.01
N ALA A 212 8.75 -1.79 -16.99
CA ALA A 212 8.30 -3.14 -17.34
C ALA A 212 7.37 -3.68 -16.25
N ALA A 213 6.21 -4.19 -16.65
CA ALA A 213 5.23 -4.72 -15.72
C ALA A 213 5.74 -6.00 -15.06
N ARG A 214 5.79 -5.99 -13.72
CA ARG A 214 6.16 -7.16 -12.90
C ARG A 214 5.27 -7.25 -11.67
N LYS A 215 4.98 -8.47 -11.21
CA LYS A 215 4.10 -8.71 -10.05
C LYS A 215 4.66 -8.12 -8.75
N GLY A 216 5.98 -8.12 -8.60
CA GLY A 216 6.66 -7.55 -7.42
C GLY A 216 6.68 -6.02 -7.40
N THR A 217 6.84 -5.46 -6.20
CA THR A 217 7.00 -4.01 -5.98
C THR A 217 8.39 -3.55 -6.43
N THR A 218 8.45 -2.38 -7.06
CA THR A 218 9.68 -1.72 -7.52
C THR A 218 10.06 -0.52 -6.67
N MET A 219 11.37 -0.26 -6.58
CA MET A 219 11.93 0.97 -6.01
C MET A 219 12.57 1.86 -7.05
N ILE A 220 12.59 3.15 -6.75
CA ILE A 220 13.59 4.09 -7.27
C ILE A 220 14.38 4.69 -6.12
N ARG A 221 15.63 5.06 -6.37
CA ARG A 221 16.41 5.84 -5.41
C ARG A 221 15.80 7.23 -5.34
N VAL A 222 15.26 7.60 -4.18
CA VAL A 222 14.84 8.99 -3.93
C VAL A 222 16.13 9.82 -3.91
N GLN A 223 16.32 10.68 -4.91
CA GLN A 223 17.36 11.70 -4.83
C GLN A 223 16.92 12.67 -3.74
N THR A 224 17.52 12.60 -2.56
CA THR A 224 17.41 13.67 -1.58
C THR A 224 17.82 14.96 -2.28
N GLN A 225 16.94 15.96 -2.34
CA GLN A 225 17.34 17.30 -2.76
C GLN A 225 18.41 17.79 -1.77
N THR A 226 19.68 17.56 -2.10
CA THR A 226 20.80 18.24 -1.47
C THR A 226 20.61 19.72 -1.75
N GLY A 227 20.60 20.51 -0.67
CA GLY A 227 20.17 21.90 -0.67
C GLY A 227 20.71 22.73 -1.83
N ARG A 228 19.88 23.64 -2.31
CA ARG A 228 20.33 24.80 -3.08
C ARG A 228 21.49 25.45 -2.31
N SER A 229 22.71 25.32 -2.80
CA SER A 229 23.80 26.20 -2.40
C SER A 229 23.35 27.65 -2.62
N PRO A 230 23.44 28.54 -1.63
CA PRO A 230 23.28 29.96 -1.89
C PRO A 230 24.38 30.35 -2.88
N LEU A 231 23.97 30.88 -4.04
CA LEU A 231 24.89 31.55 -4.94
C LEU A 231 25.55 32.69 -4.15
N SER A 232 26.85 32.56 -3.92
CA SER A 232 27.72 33.65 -3.52
C SER A 232 27.65 34.75 -4.58
N ARG A 233 27.21 35.93 -4.16
CA ARG A 233 27.61 37.22 -4.74
C ARG A 233 27.93 38.16 -3.60
#